data_AF-A0A402ARJ1-F1
#
_entry.id   AF-A0A402ARJ1-F1
#
_cell.length_a   1.000
_cell.length_b   1.000
_cell.length_c   1.000
_cell.angle_alpha   90.00
_cell.angle_beta   90.00
_cell.angle_gamma   90.00
#
_symmetry.space_group_name_H-M   'P 1'
#
loop_
_entity.id
_entity.type
_entity.pdbx_description
1 polymer ?
#
loop_
_entity_poly.entity_id
_entity_poly.type
_entity_poly.pdbx_seq_one_letter_code
_entity_poly.pdbx_strand_id
1 'polypeptide(L)' 'MMMDEGTDNVKAAYRDNYARLTQIKATYDPSNLFHVNQNIKPAR' A
#
# COMPACT_ATOMS: atom_id res chain seq x y z
N MET A 1 16.10 -3.84 12.56
CA MET A 1 15.46 -4.04 11.24
C MET A 1 13.96 -3.85 11.48
N MET A 2 13.41 -2.71 11.09
CA MET A 2 12.06 -2.29 11.51
C MET A 2 11.38 -1.50 10.38
N MET A 3 11.52 -1.98 9.14
CA MET A 3 11.03 -1.26 7.95
C MET A 3 10.02 -2.07 7.11
N ASP A 4 9.87 -3.37 7.34
CA ASP A 4 8.93 -4.21 6.56
C ASP A 4 7.72 -4.73 7.35
N GLU A 5 7.77 -4.77 8.68
CA GLU A 5 6.65 -5.27 9.49
C GLU A 5 5.36 -4.45 9.28
N GLY A 6 5.47 -3.14 9.03
CA GLY A 6 4.31 -2.30 8.72
C GLY A 6 3.65 -2.67 7.39
N THR A 7 4.44 -2.94 6.34
CA THR A 7 3.91 -3.22 5.00
C THR A 7 3.19 -4.56 4.94
N ASP A 8 3.74 -5.58 5.60
CA ASP A 8 3.15 -6.92 5.62
C ASP A 8 1.89 -6.98 6.51
N ASN A 9 1.85 -6.22 7.60
CA ASN A 9 0.64 -6.06 8.40
C ASN A 9 -0.50 -5.37 7.63
N VAL A 10 -0.18 -4.38 6.80
CA VAL A 10 -1.18 -3.70 5.95
C VAL A 10 -1.76 -4.65 4.91
N LYS A 11 -0.94 -5.48 4.26
CA LYS A 11 -1.42 -6.52 3.33
C LYS A 11 -2.34 -7.53 4.02
N ALA A 12 -1.95 -8.00 5.19
CA ALA A 12 -2.74 -8.96 5.96
C ALA A 12 -4.10 -8.39 6.41
N ALA A 13 -4.15 -7.09 6.73
CA ALA A 13 -5.39 -6.41 7.12
C ALA A 13 -6.37 -6.27 5.94
N TYR A 14 -5.89 -5.93 4.74
CA TYR A 14 -6.75 -5.69 3.57
C TYR A 14 -7.01 -6.94 2.72
N ARG A 15 -6.22 -8.01 2.86
CA ARG A 15 -6.42 -9.30 2.16
C ARG A 15 -6.63 -9.09 0.64
N ASP A 16 -7.70 -9.65 0.09
CA ASP A 16 -8.03 -9.59 -1.34
C ASP A 16 -8.24 -8.14 -1.84
N ASN A 17 -8.64 -7.21 -0.95
CA ASN A 17 -8.80 -5.81 -1.32
C ASN A 17 -7.47 -5.10 -1.56
N TYR A 18 -6.35 -5.62 -1.05
CA TYR A 18 -5.04 -5.01 -1.23
C TYR A 18 -4.70 -4.85 -2.72
N ALA A 19 -4.97 -5.88 -3.53
CA ALA A 19 -4.71 -5.84 -4.97
C ALA A 19 -5.53 -4.76 -5.70
N ARG A 20 -6.76 -4.50 -5.27
CA ARG A 20 -7.58 -3.42 -5.83
C ARG A 20 -7.07 -2.05 -5.38
N LEU A 21 -6.68 -1.92 -4.11
CA LEU A 21 -6.17 -0.66 -3.55
C LEU A 21 -4.85 -0.23 -4.19
N THR A 22 -3.95 -1.16 -4.51
CA THR A 22 -2.69 -0.84 -5.21
C THR A 22 -2.95 -0.30 -6.62
N GLN A 23 -3.95 -0.82 -7.35
CA GLN A 23 -4.36 -0.34 -8.67
C GLN A 23 -4.99 1.06 -8.61
N ILE A 24 -5.86 1.29 -7.63
CA ILE A 24 -6.45 2.61 -7.38
C ILE A 24 -5.34 3.61 -7.01
N LYS A 25 -4.43 3.25 -6.11
CA LYS A 25 -3.29 4.08 -5.72
C LYS A 25 -2.38 4.38 -6.93
N ALA A 26 -2.19 3.44 -7.86
CA ALA A 26 -1.45 3.71 -9.09
C ALA A 26 -2.13 4.74 -10.00
N THR A 27 -3.46 4.81 -9.97
CA THR A 27 -4.22 5.79 -10.76
C THR A 27 -4.16 7.19 -10.16
N TYR A 28 -4.28 7.31 -8.82
CA TYR A 28 -4.45 8.60 -8.15
C TYR A 28 -3.20 9.11 -7.41
N ASP A 29 -2.26 8.24 -7.06
CA ASP A 29 -1.02 8.55 -6.33
C ASP A 29 0.16 7.67 -6.82
N PRO A 30 0.52 7.73 -8.12
CA PRO A 30 1.55 6.88 -8.70
C PRO A 30 2.95 7.12 -8.10
N SER A 31 3.22 8.33 -7.63
CA SER A 31 4.47 8.68 -6.94
C SER A 31 4.46 8.33 -5.44
N ASN A 32 3.33 7.81 -4.92
CA ASN A 32 3.15 7.48 -3.52
C ASN A 32 3.45 8.68 -2.60
N LEU A 33 3.03 9.88 -3.00
CA LEU A 33 3.19 11.13 -2.26
C LEU A 33 2.50 11.05 -0.89
N PHE A 34 1.33 10.39 -0.81
CA PHE A 34 0.59 10.21 0.44
C PHE A 34 0.99 8.92 1.15
N HIS A 35 2.21 8.88 1.69
CA HIS A 35 2.78 7.67 2.32
C HIS A 35 2.85 7.71 3.86
N VAL A 36 2.47 8.82 4.49
CA VAL A 36 2.49 8.95 5.96
C VAL A 36 1.17 8.41 6.55
N ASN A 37 0.96 7.11 6.39
CA ASN A 37 -0.18 6.35 6.91
C ASN A 37 0.14 4.84 6.89
N GLN A 38 -0.85 3.98 7.12
CA GLN A 38 -0.78 2.53 6.85
C GLN A 38 -0.67 2.29 5.33
N ASN A 39 0.52 2.57 4.80
CA ASN A 39 0.70 2.84 3.39
C ASN A 39 0.55 1.62 2.50
N ILE A 40 -0.11 1.82 1.37
CA ILE A 40 -0.23 0.86 0.28
C ILE A 40 0.59 1.41 -0.89
N LYS A 41 1.57 0.64 -1.35
CA LYS A 41 2.38 1.04 -2.51
C LYS A 41 1.53 0.90 -3.79
N PRO A 42 1.60 1.86 -4.72
CA PRO A 42 0.92 1.73 -6.00
C PRO A 42 1.43 0.51 -6.77
N ALA A 43 0.54 -0.11 -7.57
CA ALA A 43 0.94 -1.14 -8.52
C ALA A 43 1.98 -0.54 -9.50
N ARG A 44 3.06 -1.30 -9.74
CA ARG A 44 4.07 -0.93 -10.74
C ARG A 44 3.54 -1.13 -12.15
#